data_AF-A0A941HI50-F1
#
_entry.id   AF-A0A941HI50-F1
#
_cell.length_a   1.000
_cell.length_b   1.000
_cell.length_c   1.000
_cell.angle_alpha   90.00
_cell.angle_beta   90.00
_cell.angle_gamma   90.00
#
_symmetry.space_group_name_H-M   'P 1'
#
loop_
_entity.id
_entity.type
_entity.pdbx_description
1 polymer ?
#
loop_
_entity_poly.entity_id
_entity_poly.type
_entity_poly.pdbx_seq_one_letter_code
_entity_poly.pdbx_strand_id
1 'polypeptide(L)'
;MRGPIILSDTDAIEANSVFDHWLTNEPVTLLVVLGSDPIAKMALSKSDELINSGDINYHSSRVILATNTSLIKNKLKKLLVNPKLNRINWSALDQYVILSISNKFNNIGSIVLKTKFPNQPRGYINRIIRKAQVNDIDLS
;
A
#
# COMPACT_ATOMS: atom_id res chain seq x y z
N MET A 1 14.28 -4.00 13.28
CA MET A 1 13.53 -4.38 12.07
C MET A 1 12.05 -4.21 12.37
N ARG A 2 11.32 -3.42 11.59
CA ARG A 2 9.86 -3.26 11.75
C ARG A 2 9.23 -4.20 10.74
N GLY A 3 8.71 -5.34 11.21
CA GLY A 3 8.04 -6.29 10.32
C GLY A 3 6.80 -5.70 9.66
N PRO A 4 6.27 -6.38 8.62
CA PRO A 4 5.05 -5.96 7.97
C PRO A 4 3.88 -6.02 8.95
N ILE A 5 2.93 -5.11 8.78
CA ILE A 5 1.67 -5.14 9.50
C ILE A 5 0.75 -6.10 8.75
N ILE A 6 0.31 -7.17 9.41
CA ILE A 6 -0.61 -8.13 8.80
C ILE A 6 -1.99 -7.83 9.34
N LEU A 7 -2.94 -7.54 8.44
CA LEU A 7 -4.33 -7.37 8.83
C LEU A 7 -4.99 -8.73 9.03
N SER A 8 -5.94 -8.79 9.95
CA SER A 8 -6.82 -9.94 10.11
C SER A 8 -7.50 -10.30 8.79
N ASP A 9 -7.61 -11.60 8.51
CA ASP A 9 -8.26 -12.13 7.32
C ASP A 9 -9.73 -12.49 7.56
N THR A 10 -10.16 -12.47 8.83
CA THR A 10 -11.45 -12.94 9.32
C THR A 10 -12.16 -11.89 10.18
N ASP A 11 -11.44 -11.10 10.98
CA ASP A 11 -12.03 -10.04 11.80
C ASP A 11 -12.01 -8.69 11.07
N ALA A 12 -13.19 -8.27 10.61
CA ALA A 12 -13.36 -6.98 9.94
C ALA A 12 -13.09 -5.79 10.88
N ILE A 13 -13.46 -5.87 12.16
CA ILE A 13 -13.31 -4.77 13.11
C ILE A 13 -11.82 -4.57 13.40
N GLU A 14 -11.11 -5.66 13.69
CA GLU A 14 -9.67 -5.63 13.92
C GLU A 14 -8.93 -5.11 12.67
N ALA A 15 -9.20 -5.67 11.49
CA ALA A 15 -8.55 -5.27 10.25
C ALA A 15 -8.75 -3.78 9.94
N ASN A 16 -9.96 -3.25 10.14
CA ASN A 16 -10.24 -1.83 9.92
C ASN A 16 -9.60 -0.95 11.00
N SER A 17 -9.61 -1.37 12.27
CA SER A 17 -8.99 -0.61 13.37
C SER A 17 -7.48 -0.47 13.18
N VAL A 18 -6.78 -1.56 12.85
CA VAL A 18 -5.34 -1.54 12.57
C VAL A 18 -5.06 -0.70 11.32
N PHE A 19 -5.84 -0.87 10.26
CA PHE A 19 -5.67 -0.09 9.03
C PHE A 19 -5.86 1.42 9.27
N ASP A 20 -6.92 1.82 9.97
CA ASP A 20 -7.21 3.20 10.31
C ASP A 20 -6.10 3.81 11.18
N HIS A 21 -5.61 3.07 12.19
CA HIS A 21 -4.53 3.54 13.05
C HIS A 21 -3.30 3.95 12.23
N TRP A 22 -2.86 3.09 11.31
CA TRP A 22 -1.71 3.38 10.45
C TRP A 22 -2.00 4.46 9.41
N LEU A 23 -3.24 4.57 8.95
CA LEU A 23 -3.66 5.54 7.95
C LEU A 23 -3.71 6.97 8.53
N THR A 24 -4.26 7.14 9.74
CA THR A 24 -4.60 8.47 10.28
C THR A 24 -3.68 8.95 11.39
N ASN A 25 -3.09 8.05 12.18
CA ASN A 25 -2.39 8.43 13.41
C ASN A 25 -0.87 8.40 13.27
N GLU A 26 -0.35 7.84 12.18
CA GLU A 26 1.08 7.61 11.98
C GLU A 26 1.60 8.45 10.81
N PRO A 27 2.73 9.17 10.93
CA PRO A 27 3.30 10.01 9.89
C PRO A 27 4.02 9.19 8.78
N VAL A 28 3.38 8.18 8.21
CA VAL A 28 4.00 7.19 7.30
C VAL A 28 3.30 7.03 5.94
N THR A 29 4.07 6.82 4.88
CA THR A 29 3.56 6.27 3.63
C THR A 29 3.26 4.78 3.80
N LEU A 30 2.06 4.34 3.42
CA LEU A 30 1.65 2.94 3.48
C LEU A 30 1.79 2.28 2.11
N LEU A 31 2.48 1.14 2.07
CA LEU A 31 2.41 0.18 0.97
C LEU A 31 1.43 -0.93 1.37
N VAL A 32 0.21 -0.86 0.86
CA VAL A 32 -0.83 -1.87 1.10
C VAL A 32 -0.70 -2.96 0.03
N VAL A 33 -0.18 -4.11 0.45
CA VAL A 33 -0.09 -5.33 -0.35
C VAL A 33 -1.43 -6.07 -0.27
N LEU A 34 -1.97 -6.46 -1.43
CA LEU A 34 -3.32 -7.01 -1.55
C LEU A 34 -3.30 -8.51 -1.91
N GLY A 35 -3.97 -9.33 -1.10
CA GLY A 35 -4.18 -10.76 -1.34
C GLY A 35 -3.18 -11.68 -0.65
N SER A 36 -3.31 -12.97 -0.91
CA SER A 36 -2.54 -14.05 -0.28
C SER A 36 -1.75 -14.92 -1.27
N ASP A 37 -1.88 -14.62 -2.57
CA ASP A 37 -1.25 -15.38 -3.64
C ASP A 37 0.29 -15.17 -3.69
N PRO A 38 1.03 -15.99 -4.45
CA PRO A 38 2.48 -15.89 -4.53
C PRO A 38 3.01 -14.51 -4.95
N ILE A 39 2.27 -13.76 -5.78
CA ILE A 39 2.67 -12.42 -6.21
C ILE A 39 2.53 -11.45 -5.04
N ALA A 40 1.47 -11.55 -4.25
CA ALA A 40 1.31 -10.78 -3.01
C ALA A 40 2.42 -11.07 -1.99
N LYS A 41 2.76 -12.36 -1.78
CA LYS A 41 3.88 -12.75 -0.89
C LYS A 41 5.23 -12.20 -1.37
N MET A 42 5.48 -12.26 -2.68
CA MET A 42 6.67 -11.67 -3.28
C MET A 42 6.70 -10.14 -3.10
N ALA A 43 5.55 -9.48 -3.28
CA ALA A 43 5.42 -8.04 -3.10
C ALA A 43 5.65 -7.61 -1.66
N LEU A 44 5.12 -8.36 -0.71
CA LEU A 44 5.37 -8.17 0.72
C LEU A 44 6.86 -8.26 1.03
N SER A 45 7.50 -9.38 0.66
CA SER A 45 8.92 -9.62 0.93
C SER A 45 9.81 -8.53 0.34
N LYS A 46 9.63 -8.19 -0.95
CA LYS A 46 10.43 -7.14 -1.60
C LYS A 46 10.20 -5.75 -0.99
N SER A 47 8.97 -5.44 -0.58
CA SER A 47 8.63 -4.15 0.03
C SER A 47 9.21 -4.03 1.44
N ASP A 48 9.08 -5.10 2.23
CA ASP A 48 9.57 -5.16 3.61
C ASP A 48 11.10 -5.09 3.66
N GLU A 49 11.79 -5.81 2.78
CA GLU A 49 13.25 -5.76 2.65
C GLU A 49 13.74 -4.35 2.28
N LEU A 50 13.04 -3.68 1.35
CA LEU A 50 13.42 -2.33 0.92
C LEU A 50 13.21 -1.30 2.03
N ILE A 51 12.06 -1.34 2.71
CA ILE A 51 11.74 -0.39 3.78
C ILE A 51 12.66 -0.57 5.00
N ASN A 52 13.11 -1.80 5.25
CA ASN A 52 14.05 -2.10 6.34
C ASN A 52 15.54 -2.02 5.90
N SER A 53 15.86 -1.50 4.71
CA SER A 53 17.23 -1.44 4.19
C SER A 53 18.18 -0.45 4.88
N GLY A 54 17.67 0.37 5.81
CA GLY A 54 18.45 1.41 6.51
C GLY A 54 18.62 2.71 5.72
N ASP A 55 18.07 2.80 4.50
CA ASP A 55 18.00 4.05 3.74
C ASP A 55 16.97 5.01 4.38
N ILE A 56 17.43 6.21 4.70
CA ILE A 56 16.65 7.27 5.37
C ILE A 56 15.36 7.63 4.63
N ASN A 57 15.33 7.44 3.31
CA ASN A 57 14.15 7.73 2.49
C ASN A 57 12.95 6.83 2.82
N TYR A 58 13.15 5.70 3.50
CA TYR A 58 12.10 4.75 3.86
C TYR A 58 11.73 4.75 5.34
N HIS A 59 12.36 5.59 6.18
CA HIS A 59 12.06 5.65 7.61
C HIS A 59 10.60 5.98 7.93
N SER A 60 9.96 6.75 7.06
CA SER A 60 8.54 7.10 7.12
C SER A 60 7.70 6.24 6.19
N SER A 61 8.03 4.96 6.02
CA SER A 61 7.24 4.01 5.21
C SER A 61 6.92 2.75 5.99
N ARG A 62 5.74 2.17 5.75
CA ARG A 62 5.32 0.88 6.31
C ARG A 62 4.64 0.01 5.27
N VAL A 63 4.81 -1.30 5.39
CA VAL A 63 4.10 -2.28 4.57
C VAL A 63 2.95 -2.85 5.38
N ILE A 64 1.77 -2.89 4.77
CA ILE A 64 0.58 -3.56 5.30
C ILE A 64 0.22 -4.70 4.34
N LEU A 65 0.00 -5.91 4.87
CA LEU A 65 -0.58 -7.02 4.12
C LEU A 65 -2.07 -7.12 4.42
N ALA A 66 -2.90 -6.99 3.39
CA ALA A 66 -4.34 -7.23 3.44
C ALA A 66 -4.67 -8.54 2.70
N THR A 67 -4.58 -9.66 3.41
CA THR A 67 -4.85 -11.01 2.88
C THR A 67 -6.27 -11.12 2.34
N ASN A 68 -7.25 -10.66 3.12
CA ASN A 68 -8.65 -10.54 2.70
C ASN A 68 -9.00 -9.07 2.39
N THR A 69 -8.83 -8.70 1.12
CA THR A 69 -9.01 -7.31 0.67
C THR A 69 -10.43 -6.77 0.85
N SER A 70 -11.43 -7.67 0.96
CA SER A 70 -12.83 -7.27 1.13
C SER A 70 -13.07 -6.51 2.44
N LEU A 71 -12.30 -6.83 3.49
CA LEU A 71 -12.46 -6.25 4.82
C LEU A 71 -12.12 -4.77 4.86
N ILE A 72 -11.13 -4.31 4.06
CA ILE A 72 -10.70 -2.91 4.01
C ILE A 72 -11.17 -2.18 2.74
N LYS A 73 -11.86 -2.86 1.82
CA LYS A 73 -12.29 -2.31 0.52
C LYS A 73 -13.06 -1.00 0.65
N ASN A 74 -13.97 -0.92 1.64
CA ASN A 74 -14.77 0.27 1.87
C ASN A 74 -13.93 1.46 2.37
N LYS A 75 -12.85 1.20 3.12
CA LYS A 75 -11.92 2.25 3.54
C LYS A 75 -11.10 2.76 2.37
N LEU A 76 -10.55 1.84 1.57
CA LEU A 76 -9.80 2.21 0.37
C LEU A 76 -10.62 3.09 -0.59
N LYS A 77 -11.91 2.80 -0.76
CA LYS A 77 -12.83 3.61 -1.58
C LYS A 77 -13.04 5.04 -1.10
N LYS A 78 -12.85 5.31 0.20
CA LYS A 78 -13.01 6.64 0.80
C LYS A 78 -11.77 7.50 0.65
N LEU A 79 -10.64 6.91 0.26
CA LEU A 79 -9.40 7.65 0.02
C LEU A 79 -9.51 8.46 -1.26
N LEU A 80 -8.83 9.61 -1.27
CA LEU A 80 -8.62 10.36 -2.50
C LEU A 80 -7.77 9.52 -3.45
N VAL A 81 -8.00 9.61 -4.75
CA VAL A 81 -7.21 8.89 -5.75
C VAL A 81 -6.50 9.92 -6.61
N ASN A 82 -5.18 9.78 -6.77
CA ASN A 82 -4.44 10.65 -7.67
C ASN A 82 -5.09 10.64 -9.07
N PRO A 83 -5.47 11.80 -9.63
CA PRO A 83 -6.17 11.90 -10.91
C PRO A 83 -5.36 11.37 -12.09
N LYS A 84 -4.02 11.29 -11.96
CA LYS A 84 -3.11 10.69 -12.95
C LYS A 84 -3.19 9.16 -12.95
N LEU A 85 -3.84 8.54 -11.97
CA LEU A 85 -4.15 7.11 -11.97
C LEU A 85 -5.42 6.86 -12.77
N ASN A 86 -5.39 5.86 -13.66
CA ASN A 86 -6.62 5.32 -14.24
C ASN A 86 -7.58 4.94 -13.11
N ARG A 87 -8.89 5.14 -13.34
CA ARG A 87 -9.93 4.80 -12.36
C ARG A 87 -9.69 3.40 -11.78
N ILE A 88 -9.58 3.33 -10.46
CA ILE A 88 -9.42 2.05 -9.76
C ILE A 88 -10.69 1.24 -10.00
N ASN A 89 -10.53 0.03 -10.55
CA ASN A 89 -11.61 -0.91 -10.73
C ASN A 89 -11.86 -1.63 -9.39
N TRP A 90 -12.74 -1.02 -8.59
CA TRP A 90 -13.11 -1.53 -7.27
C TRP A 90 -13.86 -2.87 -7.31
N SER A 91 -14.44 -3.27 -8.45
CA SER A 91 -15.05 -4.60 -8.59
C SER A 91 -14.01 -5.71 -8.72
N ALA A 92 -12.81 -5.41 -9.24
CA ALA A 92 -11.71 -6.36 -9.41
C ALA A 92 -10.46 -5.89 -8.66
N LEU A 93 -10.56 -5.75 -7.34
CA LEU A 93 -9.44 -5.29 -6.51
C LEU A 93 -8.26 -6.29 -6.51
N ASP A 94 -8.59 -7.56 -6.74
CA ASP A 94 -7.70 -8.70 -6.85
C ASP A 94 -6.72 -8.62 -8.04
N GLN A 95 -6.97 -7.77 -9.03
CA GLN A 95 -6.01 -7.52 -10.12
C GLN A 95 -4.80 -6.70 -9.66
N TYR A 96 -4.90 -6.01 -8.52
CA TYR A 96 -3.87 -5.15 -7.97
C TYR A 96 -3.07 -5.90 -6.91
N VAL A 97 -1.78 -5.57 -6.78
CA VAL A 97 -0.90 -6.15 -5.76
C VAL A 97 -0.46 -5.13 -4.72
N ILE A 98 -0.25 -3.87 -5.12
CA ILE A 98 0.18 -2.80 -4.21
C ILE A 98 -0.67 -1.56 -4.48
N LEU A 99 -1.20 -0.98 -3.41
CA LEU A 99 -1.65 0.41 -3.35
C LEU A 99 -0.68 1.18 -2.46
N SER A 100 -0.16 2.29 -2.95
CA SER A 100 0.64 3.19 -2.12
C SER A 100 -0.20 4.39 -1.71
N ILE A 101 -0.32 4.56 -0.40
CA ILE A 101 -1.14 5.58 0.24
C ILE A 101 -0.20 6.55 0.96
N SER A 102 -0.32 7.84 0.67
CA SER A 102 0.25 8.85 1.57
C SER A 102 -0.77 9.14 2.67
N ASN A 103 -0.31 9.05 3.91
CA ASN A 103 -1.09 9.36 5.09
C ASN A 103 -1.33 10.88 5.24
N LYS A 104 -0.43 11.74 4.75
CA LYS A 104 -0.54 13.19 4.88
C LYS A 104 -1.79 13.73 4.17
N PHE A 105 -2.25 13.03 3.12
CA PHE A 105 -3.43 13.42 2.33
C PHE A 105 -4.49 12.33 2.23
N ASN A 106 -4.35 11.22 2.95
CA ASN A 106 -5.23 10.04 2.83
C ASN A 106 -5.52 9.68 1.36
N ASN A 107 -4.47 9.66 0.53
CA ASN A 107 -4.60 9.53 -0.92
C ASN A 107 -3.86 8.31 -1.46
N ILE A 108 -4.48 7.60 -2.39
CA ILE A 108 -3.83 6.56 -3.19
C ILE A 108 -3.01 7.26 -4.28
N GLY A 109 -1.69 7.30 -4.08
CA GLY A 109 -0.74 7.97 -4.96
C GLY A 109 -0.22 7.10 -6.11
N SER A 110 -0.18 5.78 -5.93
CA SER A 110 0.25 4.84 -6.96
C SER A 110 -0.38 3.46 -6.79
N ILE A 111 -0.56 2.74 -7.90
CA ILE A 111 -1.13 1.40 -7.96
C ILE A 111 -0.27 0.48 -8.82
N VAL A 112 -0.23 -0.81 -8.46
CA VAL A 112 0.48 -1.84 -9.22
C VAL A 112 -0.45 -2.99 -9.53
N LEU A 113 -0.47 -3.38 -10.80
CA LEU A 113 -1.16 -4.59 -11.26
C LEU A 113 -0.31 -5.84 -10.94
N LYS A 114 -0.97 -6.92 -10.51
CA LYS A 114 -0.33 -8.24 -10.32
C LYS A 114 0.41 -8.69 -11.57
N THR A 115 -0.19 -8.51 -12.75
CA THR A 115 0.42 -8.89 -14.05
C THR A 115 1.73 -8.16 -14.35
N LYS A 116 1.93 -6.96 -13.78
CA LYS A 116 3.13 -6.17 -14.02
C LYS A 116 4.24 -6.44 -13.01
N PHE A 117 3.91 -6.90 -11.80
CA PHE A 117 4.84 -6.94 -10.67
C PHE A 117 5.99 -7.98 -10.76
N PRO A 118 5.77 -9.23 -11.18
CA PRO A 118 6.83 -10.26 -11.23
C PRO A 118 8.06 -9.83 -12.04
N ASN A 119 7.84 -9.05 -13.10
CA ASN A 119 8.88 -8.62 -14.03
C ASN A 119 9.54 -7.29 -13.64
N GLN A 120 9.23 -6.72 -12.46
CA GLN A 120 9.79 -5.43 -12.06
C GLN A 120 11.12 -5.56 -11.31
N PRO A 121 12.09 -4.67 -11.60
CA PRO A 121 13.32 -4.58 -10.83
C PRO A 121 13.04 -4.03 -9.43
N ARG A 122 13.95 -4.27 -8.48
CA ARG A 122 13.86 -3.79 -7.08
C ARG A 122 13.57 -2.28 -6.99
N GLY A 123 14.17 -1.48 -7.85
CA GLY A 123 13.96 -0.02 -7.92
C GLY A 123 12.52 0.42 -8.26
N TYR A 124 11.67 -0.48 -8.71
CA TYR A 124 10.26 -0.19 -8.98
C TYR A 124 9.48 0.17 -7.71
N ILE A 125 9.75 -0.50 -6.58
CA ILE A 125 9.08 -0.22 -5.30
C ILE A 125 9.50 1.15 -4.76
N ASN A 126 10.77 1.50 -4.86
CA ASN A 126 11.26 2.85 -4.54
C ASN A 126 10.49 3.92 -5.34
N ARG A 127 10.31 3.70 -6.65
CA ARG A 127 9.53 4.62 -7.49
C ARG A 127 8.06 4.74 -7.04
N ILE A 128 7.44 3.67 -6.56
CA ILE A 128 6.07 3.71 -6.03
C ILE A 128 6.01 4.56 -4.77
N ILE A 129 6.91 4.31 -3.80
CA ILE A 129 6.98 5.05 -2.54
C ILE A 129 7.19 6.54 -2.82
N ARG A 130 8.18 6.88 -3.64
CA ARG A 130 8.46 8.28 -4.02
C ARG A 130 7.27 8.94 -4.71
N LYS A 131 6.54 8.22 -5.57
CA LYS A 131 5.33 8.75 -6.20
C LYS A 131 4.26 9.08 -5.16
N ALA A 132 4.03 8.20 -4.19
CA ALA A 132 3.06 8.49 -3.13
C ALA A 132 3.48 9.70 -2.29
N GLN A 133 4.76 9.79 -1.92
CA GLN A 133 5.32 10.93 -1.18
C GLN A 133 5.32 12.24 -1.98
N VAL A 134 5.49 12.24 -3.30
CA VAL A 134 5.51 13.48 -4.12
C VAL A 134 4.10 14.02 -4.37
N ASN A 135 3.09 13.16 -4.44
CA ASN A 135 1.69 13.61 -4.55
C ASN A 135 1.18 14.34 -3.29
N ASP A 136 2.05 14.50 -2.29
CA ASP A 136 1.86 15.36 -1.13
C ASP A 136 2.05 16.85 -1.42
N ILE A 137 2.62 17.19 -2.58
CA ILE A 137 2.97 18.57 -2.96
C ILE A 137 1.99 19.11 -4.01
N ASP A 138 1.43 18.24 -4.86
CA ASP A 138 0.56 18.63 -5.98
C ASP A 138 -0.94 18.78 -5.61
N LEU A 139 -1.32 18.53 -4.35
CA LEU A 139 -2.72 18.56 -3.87
C LEU A 139 -3.00 19.66 -2.83
N SER A 140 -2.01 20.51 -2.53
CA SER A 140 -2.14 21.74 -1.72
C SER A 140 -2.39 22.95 -2.62
#